data_AF-A0A7X3UJ07-F1
#
_entry.id   AF-A0A7X3UJ07-F1
#
_cell.length_a   1.000
_cell.length_b   1.000
_cell.length_c   1.000
_cell.angle_alpha   90.00
_cell.angle_beta   90.00
_cell.angle_gamma   90.00
#
_symmetry.space_group_name_H-M   'P 1'
#
loop_
_entity.id
_entity.type
_entity.pdbx_description
1 polymer ?
#
loop_
_entity_poly.entity_id
_entity_poly.type
_entity_poly.pdbx_seq_one_letter_code
_entity_poly.pdbx_strand_id
1 'polypeptide(L)'
;MNWAPRVKPIKIRQLYRYARLGIYDDLLLHDVGWELYARCSDIATVADVFREGHVPCPKCSTKIKRRIDPLFSTGEGGTHENWFRCTHCAKRLLWRDCRQALRDTPRCFDCRAVLHKEVVLRCACGKTWSQEAYNQSVRTRVLLPCPHCFDLVRRPNPPPRNQTVSAQKSSPTLHCPKCQAVALHQHGNIECTACGYKRRWRDYRKSLKKKDEKLECPNCRYTFRWQEWRRSTRSLRTGNPRPARDFIKRWRKCRTPQQRMIQIDTLLQTLHGRGPLAPLFIDSGEHNIRQMLDDLAS
;
A
#
# COMPACT_ATOMS: atom_id res chain seq x y z
N MET A 1 -21.34 7.19 -8.55
CA MET A 1 -20.72 5.88 -8.29
C MET A 1 -20.87 5.63 -6.81
N ASN A 2 -21.60 4.57 -6.45
CA ASN A 2 -21.94 4.33 -5.06
C ASN A 2 -20.95 3.31 -4.51
N TRP A 3 -19.96 3.80 -3.78
CA TRP A 3 -19.01 2.96 -3.06
C TRP A 3 -19.65 2.47 -1.77
N ALA A 4 -19.35 1.24 -1.37
CA ALA A 4 -19.81 0.65 -0.13
C ALA A 4 -19.48 1.57 1.05
N PRO A 5 -20.42 1.85 1.97
CA PRO A 5 -20.16 2.70 3.12
C PRO A 5 -19.12 2.06 4.06
N ARG A 6 -18.58 2.88 4.96
CA ARG A 6 -17.79 2.36 6.08
C ARG A 6 -18.72 1.74 7.11
N VAL A 7 -18.26 0.68 7.77
CA VAL A 7 -19.01 -0.05 8.79
C VAL A 7 -19.15 0.81 10.03
N LYS A 8 -20.36 0.85 10.60
CA LYS A 8 -20.61 1.62 11.81
C LYS A 8 -19.96 0.94 13.02
N PRO A 9 -19.18 1.66 13.84
CA PRO A 9 -18.55 1.12 15.06
C PRO A 9 -19.52 0.39 15.99
N ILE A 10 -20.76 0.88 16.09
CA ILE A 10 -21.77 0.30 16.99
C ILE A 10 -22.10 -1.16 16.65
N LYS A 11 -22.15 -1.53 15.36
CA LYS A 11 -22.40 -2.91 14.94
C LYS A 11 -21.25 -3.83 15.34
N ILE A 12 -20.01 -3.34 15.20
CA ILE A 12 -18.80 -4.08 15.61
C ILE A 12 -18.79 -4.28 17.13
N ARG A 13 -19.07 -3.23 17.92
CA ARG A 13 -19.15 -3.34 19.38
C ARG A 13 -20.23 -4.34 19.82
N GLN A 14 -21.39 -4.31 19.17
CA GLN A 14 -22.49 -5.23 19.46
C GLN A 14 -22.10 -6.68 19.17
N LEU A 15 -21.42 -6.96 18.05
CA LEU A 15 -20.90 -8.28 17.74
C LEU A 15 -20.00 -8.83 18.86
N TYR A 16 -19.02 -8.03 19.30
CA TYR A 16 -18.09 -8.47 20.33
C TYR A 16 -18.76 -8.60 21.70
N ARG A 17 -19.76 -7.76 22.01
CA ARG A 17 -20.55 -7.90 23.24
C ARG A 17 -21.29 -9.24 23.28
N TYR A 18 -21.96 -9.63 22.19
CA TYR A 18 -22.65 -10.91 22.13
C TYR A 18 -21.69 -12.10 22.12
N ALA A 19 -20.57 -12.00 21.38
CA ALA A 19 -19.56 -13.03 21.35
C ALA A 19 -18.95 -13.30 22.75
N ARG A 20 -18.75 -12.26 23.58
CA ARG A 20 -18.29 -12.41 24.99
C ARG A 20 -19.29 -13.18 25.86
N LEU A 21 -20.58 -13.19 25.50
CA LEU A 21 -21.63 -13.96 26.17
C LEU A 21 -21.80 -15.37 25.56
N GLY A 22 -20.96 -15.76 24.60
CA GLY A 22 -21.09 -17.01 23.85
C GLY A 22 -22.24 -17.00 22.82
N ILE A 23 -22.85 -15.85 22.57
CA ILE A 23 -23.98 -15.69 21.65
C ILE A 23 -23.46 -15.24 20.29
N TYR A 24 -23.75 -16.00 19.24
CA TYR A 24 -23.47 -15.62 17.86
C TYR A 24 -24.78 -15.25 17.15
N ASP A 25 -25.07 -13.95 17.11
CA ASP A 25 -26.17 -13.41 16.29
C ASP A 25 -25.80 -13.53 14.81
N ASP A 26 -26.38 -14.52 14.13
CA ASP A 26 -26.03 -14.82 12.74
C ASP A 26 -26.47 -13.71 11.77
N LEU A 27 -27.55 -12.98 12.08
CA LEU A 27 -28.02 -11.86 11.27
C LEU A 27 -27.03 -10.70 11.36
N LEU A 28 -26.60 -10.35 12.58
CA LEU A 28 -25.63 -9.27 12.78
C LEU A 28 -24.25 -9.63 12.19
N LEU A 29 -23.81 -10.89 12.33
CA LEU A 29 -22.57 -11.38 11.72
C LEU A 29 -22.62 -11.32 10.19
N HIS A 30 -23.76 -11.72 9.62
CA HIS A 30 -23.98 -11.67 8.18
C HIS A 30 -23.94 -10.23 7.68
N ASP A 31 -24.68 -9.33 8.33
CA ASP A 31 -24.77 -7.91 7.99
C ASP A 31 -23.40 -7.22 8.02
N VAL A 32 -22.71 -7.25 9.17
CA VAL A 32 -21.37 -6.65 9.30
C VAL A 32 -20.37 -7.28 8.35
N GLY A 33 -20.40 -8.60 8.21
CA GLY A 33 -19.47 -9.31 7.36
C GLY A 33 -19.63 -8.98 5.88
N TRP A 34 -20.85 -8.82 5.39
CA TRP A 34 -21.10 -8.39 4.02
C TRP A 34 -20.83 -6.91 3.79
N GLU A 35 -21.07 -6.03 4.77
CA GLU A 35 -20.64 -4.63 4.69
C GLU A 35 -19.10 -4.54 4.56
N LEU A 36 -18.36 -5.27 5.41
CA LEU A 36 -16.90 -5.37 5.33
C LEU A 36 -16.46 -5.97 3.99
N TYR A 37 -17.14 -7.01 3.51
CA TYR A 37 -16.84 -7.64 2.22
C TYR A 37 -16.99 -6.66 1.06
N ALA A 38 -18.12 -5.93 1.00
CA ALA A 38 -18.37 -4.95 -0.04
C ALA A 38 -17.31 -3.85 -0.03
N ARG A 39 -16.96 -3.34 1.17
CA ARG A 39 -15.91 -2.34 1.34
C ARG A 39 -14.53 -2.87 0.92
N CYS A 40 -14.21 -4.10 1.28
CA CYS A 40 -12.97 -4.75 0.86
C CYS A 40 -12.89 -4.89 -0.67
N SER A 41 -14.01 -5.28 -1.31
CA SER A 41 -14.11 -5.44 -2.77
C SER A 41 -13.84 -4.12 -3.48
N ASP A 42 -14.39 -3.02 -2.97
CA ASP A 42 -14.15 -1.69 -3.52
C ASP A 42 -12.69 -1.25 -3.35
N ILE A 43 -12.10 -1.46 -2.17
CA ILE A 43 -10.69 -1.15 -1.90
C ILE A 43 -9.77 -1.93 -2.86
N ALA A 44 -10.03 -3.23 -3.04
CA ALA A 44 -9.27 -4.07 -3.97
C ALA A 44 -9.41 -3.58 -5.40
N THR A 45 -10.64 -3.30 -5.85
CA THR A 45 -10.94 -2.78 -7.18
C THR A 45 -10.20 -1.47 -7.44
N VAL A 46 -10.27 -0.52 -6.51
CA VAL A 46 -9.57 0.77 -6.62
C VAL A 46 -8.05 0.58 -6.71
N ALA A 47 -7.49 -0.31 -5.89
CA ALA A 47 -6.07 -0.62 -5.93
C ALA A 47 -5.63 -1.20 -7.30
N ASP A 48 -6.46 -2.07 -7.89
CA ASP A 48 -6.22 -2.66 -9.21
C ASP A 48 -6.26 -1.59 -10.31
N VAL A 49 -7.18 -0.61 -10.23
CA VAL A 49 -7.22 0.51 -11.18
C VAL A 49 -5.92 1.32 -11.17
N PHE A 50 -5.33 1.56 -10.00
CA PHE A 50 -4.08 2.30 -9.91
C PHE A 50 -2.88 1.49 -10.41
N ARG A 51 -2.93 0.15 -10.29
CA ARG A 51 -1.87 -0.77 -10.70
C ARG A 51 -1.92 -1.10 -12.20
N GLU A 52 -3.10 -1.44 -12.71
CA GLU A 52 -3.30 -2.00 -14.05
C GLU A 52 -3.92 -1.01 -15.04
N GLY A 53 -4.53 0.08 -14.55
CA GLY A 53 -5.17 1.10 -15.37
C GLY A 53 -6.53 0.74 -15.93
N HIS A 54 -7.13 -0.37 -15.50
CA HIS A 54 -8.49 -0.73 -15.84
C HIS A 54 -9.46 -0.03 -14.90
N VAL A 55 -10.17 0.99 -15.39
CA VAL A 55 -11.12 1.79 -14.63
C VAL A 55 -12.53 1.20 -14.80
N PRO A 56 -13.24 0.79 -13.74
CA PRO A 56 -14.62 0.33 -13.85
C PRO A 56 -15.55 1.50 -14.21
N CYS A 57 -16.47 1.26 -15.14
CA CYS A 57 -17.52 2.21 -15.48
C CYS A 57 -18.43 2.48 -14.27
N PRO A 58 -18.75 3.75 -13.94
CA PRO A 58 -19.66 4.08 -12.85
C PRO A 58 -21.10 3.57 -12.98
N LYS A 59 -21.56 3.24 -14.20
CA LYS A 59 -22.93 2.77 -14.45
C LYS A 59 -23.06 1.25 -14.54
N CYS A 60 -22.12 0.57 -15.20
CA CYS A 60 -22.22 -0.87 -15.48
C CYS A 60 -21.00 -1.68 -15.04
N SER A 61 -20.01 -1.04 -14.39
CA SER A 61 -18.78 -1.69 -13.91
C SER A 61 -17.88 -2.34 -14.97
N THR A 62 -18.21 -2.24 -16.26
CA THR A 62 -17.34 -2.67 -17.36
C THR A 62 -15.96 -2.00 -17.24
N LYS A 63 -14.90 -2.80 -17.32
CA LYS A 63 -13.52 -2.34 -17.19
C LYS A 63 -13.08 -1.61 -18.47
N ILE A 64 -12.68 -0.35 -18.33
CA ILE A 64 -12.21 0.51 -19.40
C ILE A 64 -10.70 0.69 -19.24
N LYS A 65 -9.92 0.36 -20.27
CA LYS A 65 -8.47 0.56 -20.24
C LYS A 65 -8.16 2.04 -20.39
N ARG A 66 -7.59 2.65 -19.35
CA ARG A 66 -7.09 4.03 -19.42
C ARG A 66 -5.73 4.08 -20.09
N ARG A 67 -5.36 5.21 -20.69
CA ARG A 67 -4.00 5.41 -21.19
C ARG A 67 -3.08 5.68 -20.02
N ILE A 68 -2.50 4.63 -19.44
CA ILE A 68 -1.37 4.81 -18.54
C ILE A 68 -0.19 5.25 -19.41
N ASP A 69 0.31 6.47 -19.19
CA ASP A 69 1.53 6.93 -19.82
C ASP A 69 2.65 5.89 -19.58
N PRO A 70 3.38 5.43 -20.62
CA PRO A 70 4.37 4.35 -20.48
C PRO A 70 5.45 4.63 -19.42
N LEU A 71 5.70 5.91 -19.17
CA LEU A 71 6.56 6.42 -18.10
C LEU A 71 6.13 5.97 -16.69
N PHE A 72 4.87 5.59 -16.52
CA PHE A 72 4.31 5.01 -15.30
C PHE A 72 4.11 3.50 -15.41
N SER A 73 4.03 2.91 -16.62
CA SER A 73 3.93 1.45 -16.78
C SER A 73 5.28 0.73 -16.65
N THR A 74 6.40 1.45 -16.80
CA THR A 74 7.74 0.92 -16.48
C THR A 74 8.32 1.46 -15.17
N GLY A 75 7.69 2.46 -14.59
CA GLY A 75 8.02 2.93 -13.25
C GLY A 75 7.22 2.14 -12.23
N GLU A 76 7.71 0.95 -11.87
CA GLU A 76 7.93 0.50 -10.49
C GLU A 76 7.29 1.43 -9.41
N GLY A 77 5.96 1.54 -9.44
CA GLY A 77 5.18 2.40 -8.55
C GLY A 77 4.70 1.64 -7.32
N GLY A 78 4.89 0.32 -7.30
CA GLY A 78 5.25 -0.39 -6.08
C GLY A 78 6.75 -0.26 -5.96
N THR A 79 7.25 0.04 -4.76
CA THR A 79 8.64 -0.17 -4.44
C THR A 79 9.10 -1.49 -5.09
N HIS A 80 10.13 -1.47 -5.94
CA HIS A 80 10.88 -2.67 -6.29
C HIS A 80 11.57 -3.15 -5.02
N GLU A 81 10.78 -3.60 -4.06
CA GLU A 81 11.29 -4.38 -2.96
C GLU A 81 11.44 -5.78 -3.52
N ASN A 82 12.61 -5.96 -4.12
CA ASN A 82 13.18 -7.26 -4.40
C ASN A 82 13.22 -8.00 -3.06
N TRP A 83 12.20 -8.82 -2.85
CA TRP A 83 12.20 -9.73 -1.73
C TRP A 83 13.31 -10.75 -1.96
N PHE A 84 13.95 -11.15 -0.88
CA PHE A 84 15.00 -12.15 -0.90
C PHE A 84 14.72 -13.18 0.19
N ARG A 85 15.37 -14.34 0.13
CA ARG A 85 15.34 -15.31 1.21
C ARG A 85 16.54 -15.07 2.10
N CYS A 86 16.34 -15.07 3.41
CA CYS A 86 17.45 -15.15 4.34
C CYS A 86 18.23 -16.44 4.07
N THR A 87 19.55 -16.35 3.96
CA THR A 87 20.45 -17.50 3.76
C THR A 87 20.45 -18.45 4.95
N HIS A 88 20.05 -18.00 6.14
CA HIS A 88 20.09 -18.77 7.38
C HIS A 88 18.75 -19.42 7.73
N CYS A 89 17.65 -18.66 7.69
CA CYS A 89 16.32 -19.18 8.08
C CYS A 89 15.36 -19.42 6.91
N ALA A 90 15.81 -19.19 5.67
CA ALA A 90 15.01 -19.32 4.44
C ALA A 90 13.72 -18.47 4.36
N LYS A 91 13.43 -17.66 5.40
CA LYS A 91 12.28 -16.75 5.45
C LYS A 91 12.42 -15.67 4.39
N ARG A 92 11.29 -15.33 3.80
CA ARG A 92 11.17 -14.28 2.80
C ARG A 92 11.19 -12.92 3.49
N LEU A 93 12.10 -12.05 3.05
CA LEU A 93 12.38 -10.75 3.64
C LEU A 93 12.35 -9.64 2.60
N LEU A 94 12.07 -8.42 3.06
CA LEU A 94 12.33 -7.19 2.32
C LEU A 94 13.45 -6.43 3.04
N TRP A 95 14.31 -5.74 2.30
CA TRP A 95 15.38 -4.95 2.92
C TRP A 95 14.84 -3.83 3.83
N ARG A 96 13.63 -3.32 3.54
CA ARG A 96 12.94 -2.39 4.43
C ARG A 96 12.56 -3.01 5.77
N ASP A 97 12.19 -4.29 5.79
CA ASP A 97 11.72 -4.96 7.00
C ASP A 97 12.89 -5.14 7.97
N CYS A 98 14.08 -5.45 7.44
CA CYS A 98 15.33 -5.50 8.21
C CYS A 98 15.66 -4.13 8.84
N ARG A 99 15.47 -3.04 8.09
CA ARG A 99 15.67 -1.67 8.61
C ARG A 99 14.62 -1.27 9.63
N GLN A 100 13.36 -1.66 9.42
CA GLN A 100 12.27 -1.31 10.32
C GLN A 100 12.41 -2.04 11.64
N ALA A 101 12.75 -3.34 11.62
CA ALA A 101 13.01 -4.12 12.83
C ALA A 101 14.09 -3.48 13.73
N LEU A 102 15.14 -2.89 13.14
CA LEU A 102 16.16 -2.15 13.89
C LEU A 102 15.71 -0.78 14.40
N ARG A 103 14.67 -0.18 13.80
CA ARG A 103 14.09 1.06 14.34
C ARG A 103 13.16 0.76 15.51
N ASP A 104 12.42 -0.34 15.40
CA ASP A 104 11.47 -0.80 16.41
C ASP A 104 12.21 -1.36 17.64
N THR A 105 13.28 -2.13 17.40
CA THR A 105 14.16 -2.67 18.44
C THR A 105 15.61 -2.39 18.07
N PRO A 106 16.14 -1.21 18.43
CA PRO A 106 17.53 -0.84 18.15
C PRO A 106 18.50 -1.84 18.75
N ARG A 107 19.44 -2.29 17.93
CA ARG A 107 20.53 -3.18 18.33
C ARG A 107 21.86 -2.58 17.95
N CYS A 108 22.87 -2.86 18.74
CA CYS A 108 24.23 -2.51 18.38
C CYS A 108 24.66 -3.26 17.12
N PHE A 109 25.40 -2.58 16.25
CA PHE A 109 25.88 -3.20 15.03
C PHE A 109 27.09 -4.12 15.23
N ASP A 110 27.74 -4.05 16.39
CA ASP A 110 28.92 -4.85 16.72
C ASP A 110 28.54 -5.94 17.72
N CYS A 111 28.03 -5.53 18.90
CA CYS A 111 27.68 -6.42 20.01
C CYS A 111 26.34 -7.17 19.79
N ARG A 112 25.50 -6.72 18.84
CA ARG A 112 24.13 -7.22 18.55
C ARG A 112 23.12 -7.17 19.71
N ALA A 113 23.55 -6.76 20.91
CA ALA A 113 22.68 -6.53 22.05
C ALA A 113 21.67 -5.42 21.74
N VAL A 114 20.49 -5.54 22.34
CA VAL A 114 19.45 -4.51 22.28
C VAL A 114 19.98 -3.24 22.97
N LEU A 115 19.78 -2.09 22.33
CA LEU A 115 20.18 -0.80 22.87
C LEU A 115 19.11 -0.30 23.83
N HIS A 116 19.56 0.24 24.96
CA HIS A 116 18.67 0.95 25.87
C HIS A 116 18.31 2.30 25.26
N LYS A 117 17.01 2.59 25.22
CA LYS A 117 16.46 3.79 24.59
C LYS A 117 16.07 4.80 25.67
N GLU A 118 16.95 5.78 25.87
CA GLU A 118 16.70 6.98 26.67
C GLU A 118 16.75 8.21 25.74
N VAL A 119 17.50 9.26 26.11
CA VAL A 119 17.80 10.41 25.23
C VAL A 119 18.77 10.01 24.10
N VAL A 120 19.64 9.03 24.38
CA VAL A 120 20.59 8.42 23.43
C VAL A 120 20.51 6.91 23.52
N LEU A 121 20.83 6.22 22.42
CA LEU A 121 20.88 4.76 22.36
C LEU A 121 22.22 4.26 22.91
N ARG A 122 22.22 3.38 23.91
CA ARG A 122 23.43 2.85 24.56
C ARG A 122 23.52 1.32 24.43
N CYS A 123 24.66 0.76 23.97
CA CYS A 123 24.97 -0.68 24.12
C CYS A 123 25.81 -0.89 25.39
N ALA A 124 25.64 -2.05 26.03
CA ALA A 124 26.53 -2.59 27.06
C ALA A 124 28.03 -2.66 26.65
N CYS A 125 28.35 -2.62 25.35
CA CYS A 125 29.72 -2.56 24.82
C CYS A 125 30.33 -1.13 24.84
N GLY A 126 29.67 -0.18 25.51
CA GLY A 126 30.15 1.20 25.66
C GLY A 126 29.85 2.15 24.49
N LYS A 127 29.23 1.67 23.41
CA LYS A 127 28.90 2.51 22.25
C LYS A 127 27.58 3.23 22.44
N THR A 128 27.55 4.50 22.02
CA THR A 128 26.37 5.37 22.10
C THR A 128 26.05 5.99 20.74
N TRP A 129 24.76 6.22 20.49
CA TRP A 129 24.27 6.87 19.28
C TRP A 129 23.16 7.86 19.60
N SER A 130 23.11 8.99 18.90
CA SER A 130 21.85 9.73 18.76
C SER A 130 20.88 8.94 17.88
N GLN A 131 19.57 9.17 18.06
CA GLN A 131 18.55 8.48 17.27
C GLN A 131 18.71 8.74 15.76
N GLU A 132 19.13 9.95 15.38
CA GLU A 132 19.39 10.34 13.99
C GLU A 132 20.63 9.65 13.41
N ALA A 133 21.75 9.65 14.15
CA ALA A 133 22.98 8.97 13.74
C ALA A 133 22.77 7.45 13.60
N TYR A 134 21.97 6.86 14.49
CA TYR A 134 21.58 5.47 14.41
C TYR A 134 20.73 5.19 13.16
N ASN A 135 19.69 5.99 12.92
CA ASN A 135 18.84 5.86 11.73
C ASN A 135 19.62 6.04 10.42
N GLN A 136 20.59 6.95 10.39
CA GLN A 136 21.47 7.14 9.25
C GLN A 136 22.35 5.90 9.03
N SER A 137 22.91 5.32 10.10
CA SER A 137 23.69 4.08 10.05
C SER A 137 22.86 2.90 9.52
N VAL A 138 21.61 2.75 9.95
CA VAL A 138 20.68 1.72 9.44
C VAL A 138 20.40 1.92 7.95
N ARG A 139 20.34 3.16 7.46
CA ARG A 139 20.04 3.46 6.04
C ARG A 139 21.19 3.10 5.11
N THR A 140 22.43 3.33 5.53
CA THR A 140 23.62 3.22 4.67
C THR A 140 24.26 1.83 4.67
N ARG A 141 24.06 1.04 5.73
CA ARG A 141 24.66 -0.30 5.86
C ARG A 141 24.18 -1.28 4.78
N VAL A 142 25.12 -2.12 4.35
CA VAL A 142 24.92 -3.20 3.37
C VAL A 142 24.62 -4.54 4.06
N LEU A 143 24.92 -4.66 5.35
CA LEU A 143 24.64 -5.83 6.18
C LEU A 143 23.74 -5.42 7.34
N LEU A 144 22.63 -6.14 7.52
CA LEU A 144 21.69 -5.94 8.62
C LEU A 144 21.24 -7.30 9.18
N PRO A 145 20.92 -7.40 10.47
CA PRO A 145 20.38 -8.62 11.04
C PRO A 145 18.99 -8.93 10.47
N CYS A 146 18.77 -10.21 10.19
CA CYS A 146 17.46 -10.74 9.85
C CYS A 146 16.50 -10.55 11.02
N PRO A 147 15.26 -10.09 10.80
CA PRO A 147 14.28 -9.94 11.88
C PRO A 147 13.79 -11.27 12.47
N HIS A 148 14.06 -12.41 11.82
CA HIS A 148 13.60 -13.73 12.26
C HIS A 148 14.69 -14.55 12.96
N CYS A 149 15.93 -14.52 12.47
CA CYS A 149 17.02 -15.33 13.02
C CYS A 149 18.19 -14.50 13.55
N PHE A 150 18.14 -13.17 13.42
CA PHE A 150 19.18 -12.22 13.84
C PHE A 150 20.56 -12.37 13.17
N ASP A 151 20.74 -13.37 12.30
CA ASP A 151 21.93 -13.49 11.46
C ASP A 151 22.01 -12.36 10.43
N LEU A 152 23.25 -11.99 10.07
CA LEU A 152 23.52 -10.91 9.14
C LEU A 152 23.14 -11.31 7.73
N VAL A 153 22.22 -10.56 7.13
CA VAL A 153 21.85 -10.68 5.73
C VAL A 153 22.41 -9.50 4.95
N ARG A 154 22.94 -9.80 3.76
CA ARG A 154 23.45 -8.79 2.83
C ARG A 154 22.30 -8.17 2.06
N ARG A 155 22.39 -6.86 1.83
CA ARG A 155 21.49 -6.13 0.94
C ARG A 155 21.51 -6.84 -0.40
N PRO A 156 20.35 -7.24 -0.93
CA PRO A 156 20.28 -7.79 -2.27
C PRO A 156 20.89 -6.78 -3.22
N ASN A 157 21.81 -7.22 -4.07
CA ASN A 157 22.19 -6.41 -5.21
C ASN A 157 20.89 -6.07 -5.96
N PRO A 158 20.73 -4.82 -6.46
CA PRO A 158 19.71 -4.62 -7.47
C PRO A 158 19.93 -5.72 -8.53
N PRO A 159 18.87 -6.40 -8.99
CA PRO A 159 19.03 -7.40 -10.03
C PRO A 159 19.91 -6.77 -11.11
N PRO A 160 20.90 -7.49 -11.66
CA PRO A 160 21.61 -7.00 -12.82
C PRO A 160 20.53 -6.49 -13.76
N ARG A 161 20.63 -5.23 -14.20
CA ARG A 161 19.80 -4.79 -15.31
C ARG A 161 20.10 -5.79 -16.38
N ASN A 162 19.21 -6.77 -16.58
CA ASN A 162 19.38 -7.70 -17.66
C ASN A 162 19.58 -6.79 -18.86
N GLN A 163 20.74 -6.92 -19.49
CA GLN A 163 20.83 -6.87 -20.94
C GLN A 163 19.97 -8.03 -21.45
N THR A 164 18.67 -7.99 -21.14
CA THR A 164 17.64 -8.51 -22.01
C THR A 164 17.98 -7.83 -23.31
N VAL A 165 18.43 -8.64 -24.27
CA VAL A 165 18.31 -8.43 -25.70
C VAL A 165 17.35 -7.29 -25.91
N SER A 166 17.87 -6.18 -26.44
CA SER A 166 17.09 -5.00 -26.79
C SER A 166 16.01 -5.41 -27.80
N ALA A 167 14.93 -6.01 -27.32
CA ALA A 167 13.62 -5.70 -27.84
C ALA A 167 13.56 -4.19 -27.67
N GLN A 168 13.67 -3.48 -28.80
CA GLN A 168 13.55 -2.04 -28.94
C GLN A 168 12.29 -1.57 -28.21
N LYS A 169 12.35 -1.39 -26.90
CA LYS A 169 11.39 -0.55 -26.19
C LYS A 169 11.85 0.85 -26.49
N SER A 170 11.37 1.35 -27.63
CA SER A 170 11.36 2.76 -27.98
C SER A 170 11.18 3.57 -26.70
N SER A 171 12.22 4.32 -26.31
CA SER A 171 12.10 5.31 -25.24
C SER A 171 10.82 6.10 -25.50
N PRO A 172 9.86 6.13 -24.55
CA PRO A 172 8.56 6.71 -24.83
C PRO A 172 8.74 8.16 -25.27
N THR A 173 8.28 8.46 -26.48
CA THR A 173 8.31 9.82 -27.04
C THR A 173 7.61 10.75 -26.08
N LEU A 174 8.36 11.68 -25.46
CA LEU A 174 7.76 12.67 -24.56
C LEU A 174 7.16 13.77 -25.43
N HIS A 175 5.99 14.26 -25.04
CA HIS A 175 5.33 15.35 -25.74
C HIS A 175 5.36 16.61 -24.89
N CYS A 176 5.70 17.73 -25.51
CA CYS A 176 5.67 19.03 -24.86
C CYS A 176 4.23 19.40 -24.48
N PRO A 177 3.95 19.77 -23.22
CA PRO A 177 2.60 20.17 -22.82
C PRO A 177 2.13 21.49 -23.44
N LYS A 178 3.05 22.32 -23.97
CA LYS A 178 2.69 23.58 -24.64
C LYS A 178 2.34 23.40 -26.12
N CYS A 179 3.18 22.70 -26.88
CA CYS A 179 3.06 22.62 -28.35
C CYS A 179 2.92 21.19 -28.89
N GLN A 180 2.86 20.17 -28.02
CA GLN A 180 2.77 18.74 -28.36
C GLN A 180 3.93 18.15 -29.17
N ALA A 181 4.90 18.97 -29.60
CA ALA A 181 6.12 18.51 -30.24
C ALA A 181 6.93 17.57 -29.34
N VAL A 182 7.84 16.81 -29.95
CA VAL A 182 8.72 15.90 -29.22
C VAL A 182 9.57 16.68 -28.23
N ALA A 183 9.67 16.15 -27.01
CA ALA A 183 10.49 16.69 -25.94
C ALA A 183 11.47 15.63 -25.46
N LEU A 184 12.61 16.08 -24.92
CA LEU A 184 13.69 15.24 -24.44
C LEU A 184 13.85 15.40 -22.93
N HIS A 185 14.22 14.32 -22.26
CA HIS A 185 14.59 14.36 -20.85
C HIS A 185 16.10 14.57 -20.75
N GLN A 186 16.52 15.78 -20.35
CA GLN A 186 17.92 16.17 -20.22
C GLN A 186 18.15 16.79 -18.84
N HIS A 187 19.22 16.36 -18.16
CA HIS A 187 19.67 16.95 -16.88
C HIS A 187 18.56 17.10 -15.81
N GLY A 188 17.61 16.15 -15.75
CA GLY A 188 16.49 16.20 -14.81
C GLY A 188 15.35 17.14 -15.20
N ASN A 189 15.35 17.67 -16.42
CA ASN A 189 14.29 18.49 -17.01
C ASN A 189 13.71 17.83 -18.25
N ILE A 190 12.45 18.15 -18.56
CA ILE A 190 11.89 17.98 -19.89
C ILE A 190 12.15 19.27 -20.67
N GLU A 191 12.73 19.14 -21.85
CA GLU A 191 13.07 20.24 -22.76
C GLU A 191 12.44 19.96 -24.12
N CYS A 192 11.64 20.92 -24.61
CA CYS A 192 11.04 20.82 -25.94
C CYS A 192 11.95 21.46 -26.98
N THR A 193 12.30 20.71 -28.01
CA THR A 193 13.16 21.18 -29.11
C THR A 193 12.46 22.17 -30.04
N ALA A 194 11.12 22.20 -30.08
CA ALA A 194 10.36 23.08 -30.97
C ALA A 194 10.02 24.46 -30.36
N CYS A 195 9.74 24.55 -29.06
CA CYS A 195 9.30 25.79 -28.42
C CYS A 195 10.15 26.23 -27.23
N GLY A 196 11.27 25.55 -26.97
CA GLY A 196 12.16 25.87 -25.85
C GLY A 196 11.56 25.63 -24.45
N TYR A 197 10.39 24.99 -24.36
CA TYR A 197 9.73 24.74 -23.08
C TYR A 197 10.60 23.86 -22.18
N LYS A 198 10.94 24.37 -21.00
CA LYS A 198 11.72 23.68 -19.98
C LYS A 198 10.92 23.51 -18.69
N ARG A 199 10.90 22.30 -18.14
CA ARG A 199 10.28 22.04 -16.83
C ARG A 199 11.02 20.93 -16.08
N ARG A 200 11.08 21.02 -14.76
CA ARG A 200 11.60 19.94 -13.92
C ARG A 200 10.86 18.64 -14.18
N TRP A 201 11.60 17.54 -14.39
CA TRP A 201 11.05 16.22 -14.68
C TRP A 201 10.06 15.76 -13.62
N ARG A 202 10.35 16.02 -12.34
CA ARG A 202 9.46 15.72 -11.21
C ARG A 202 8.08 16.36 -11.38
N ASP A 203 8.03 17.61 -11.84
CA ASP A 203 6.78 18.37 -11.97
C ASP A 203 6.02 18.00 -13.23
N TYR A 204 6.74 17.67 -14.31
CA TYR A 204 6.14 17.08 -15.51
C TYR A 204 5.49 15.72 -15.21
N ARG A 205 6.18 14.83 -14.48
CA ARG A 205 5.57 13.55 -14.03
C ARG A 205 4.35 13.79 -13.14
N LYS A 206 4.37 14.80 -12.28
CA LYS A 206 3.18 15.16 -11.48
C LYS A 206 2.03 15.67 -12.36
N SER A 207 2.28 16.44 -13.41
CA SER A 207 1.23 16.91 -14.31
C SER A 207 0.61 15.77 -15.11
N LEU A 208 1.40 14.79 -15.57
CA LEU A 208 0.86 13.61 -16.24
C LEU A 208 -0.07 12.80 -15.31
N LYS A 209 0.28 12.65 -14.02
CA LYS A 209 -0.61 12.03 -13.01
C LYS A 209 -1.92 12.80 -12.79
N LYS A 210 -1.95 14.10 -13.10
CA LYS A 210 -3.10 15.00 -12.97
C LYS A 210 -3.87 15.18 -14.29
N LYS A 211 -3.43 14.55 -15.40
CA LYS A 211 -4.14 14.61 -16.67
C LYS A 211 -5.57 14.14 -16.46
N ASP A 212 -6.53 14.93 -16.91
CA ASP A 212 -7.95 14.62 -16.79
C ASP A 212 -8.46 14.11 -18.13
N GLU A 213 -8.24 12.82 -18.38
CA GLU A 213 -8.72 12.17 -19.60
C GLU A 213 -10.23 11.87 -19.53
N LYS A 214 -10.91 12.01 -20.66
CA LYS A 214 -12.29 11.58 -20.84
C LYS A 214 -12.28 10.08 -21.17
N LEU A 215 -13.00 9.29 -20.39
CA LEU A 215 -13.17 7.86 -20.57
C LEU A 215 -14.60 7.58 -21.04
N GLU A 216 -14.75 6.66 -21.97
CA GLU A 216 -16.03 6.22 -22.50
C GLU A 216 -16.18 4.71 -22.31
N CYS A 217 -17.35 4.30 -21.82
CA CYS A 217 -17.66 2.90 -21.64
C CYS A 217 -18.09 2.24 -22.96
N PRO A 218 -17.41 1.18 -23.43
CA PRO A 218 -17.80 0.51 -24.67
C PRO A 218 -19.16 -0.22 -24.54
N ASN A 219 -19.59 -0.54 -23.32
CA ASN A 219 -20.83 -1.28 -23.08
C ASN A 219 -22.05 -0.35 -22.99
N CYS A 220 -22.03 0.62 -22.07
CA CYS A 220 -23.18 1.50 -21.81
C CYS A 220 -23.06 2.91 -22.40
N ARG A 221 -22.00 3.19 -23.16
CA ARG A 221 -21.67 4.51 -23.76
C ARG A 221 -21.57 5.68 -22.76
N TYR A 222 -21.54 5.39 -21.46
CA TYR A 222 -21.39 6.41 -20.44
C TYR A 222 -20.00 7.04 -20.49
N THR A 223 -19.95 8.37 -20.61
CA THR A 223 -18.71 9.14 -20.60
C THR A 223 -18.47 9.78 -19.24
N PHE A 224 -17.25 9.72 -18.72
CA PHE A 224 -16.86 10.35 -17.46
C PHE A 224 -15.39 10.78 -17.46
N ARG A 225 -15.02 11.66 -16.54
CA ARG A 225 -13.65 12.18 -16.41
C ARG A 225 -12.84 11.37 -15.40
N TRP A 226 -11.56 11.12 -15.72
CA TRP A 226 -10.67 10.38 -14.82
C TRP A 226 -10.52 11.08 -13.46
N GLN A 227 -10.35 12.40 -13.40
CA GLN A 227 -10.19 13.08 -12.11
C GLN A 227 -11.46 13.01 -11.26
N GLU A 228 -12.65 12.99 -11.86
CA GLU A 228 -13.92 12.81 -11.16
C GLU A 228 -13.99 11.40 -10.55
N TRP A 229 -13.74 10.36 -11.34
CA TRP A 229 -13.64 8.98 -10.86
C TRP A 229 -12.61 8.86 -9.74
N ARG A 230 -11.43 9.45 -9.94
CA ARG A 230 -10.32 9.42 -9.00
C ARG A 230 -10.68 10.13 -7.70
N ARG A 231 -11.39 11.26 -7.74
CA ARG A 231 -11.86 11.96 -6.52
C ARG A 231 -12.84 11.08 -5.74
N SER A 232 -13.77 10.41 -6.42
CA SER A 232 -14.74 9.52 -5.76
C SER A 232 -14.10 8.39 -4.95
N THR A 233 -12.92 7.91 -5.37
CA THR A 233 -12.22 6.79 -4.72
C THR A 233 -11.30 7.19 -3.56
N ARG A 234 -11.24 8.48 -3.18
CA ARG A 234 -10.28 8.98 -2.18
C ARG A 234 -10.37 8.21 -0.85
N SER A 235 -11.57 7.85 -0.42
CA SER A 235 -11.81 7.11 0.83
C SER A 235 -11.47 5.61 0.76
N LEU A 236 -11.09 5.10 -0.43
CA LEU A 236 -10.78 3.69 -0.68
C LEU A 236 -9.30 3.45 -1.00
N ARG A 237 -8.50 4.52 -1.13
CA ARG A 237 -7.10 4.38 -1.56
C ARG A 237 -6.23 3.87 -0.43
N THR A 238 -5.49 2.81 -0.74
CA THR A 238 -4.46 2.26 0.13
C THR A 238 -3.26 1.80 -0.68
N GLY A 239 -2.06 1.95 -0.10
CA GLY A 239 -0.85 1.32 -0.62
C GLY A 239 -0.79 -0.19 -0.34
N ASN A 240 -1.65 -0.70 0.55
CA ASN A 240 -1.68 -2.10 0.96
C ASN A 240 -3.10 -2.69 0.88
N PRO A 241 -3.53 -3.18 -0.30
CA PRO A 241 -4.85 -3.81 -0.47
C PRO A 241 -4.90 -5.26 0.05
N ARG A 242 -3.80 -5.80 0.60
CA ARG A 242 -3.72 -7.21 0.99
C ARG A 242 -4.76 -7.62 2.05
N PRO A 243 -4.99 -6.87 3.14
CA PRO A 243 -6.03 -7.21 4.12
C PRO A 243 -7.41 -7.38 3.48
N ALA A 244 -7.78 -6.46 2.59
CA ALA A 244 -9.05 -6.50 1.87
C ALA A 244 -9.16 -7.76 0.99
N ARG A 245 -8.11 -8.07 0.21
CA ARG A 245 -8.09 -9.26 -0.65
C ARG A 245 -8.15 -10.56 0.15
N ASP A 246 -7.42 -10.62 1.26
CA ASP A 246 -7.40 -11.79 2.13
C ASP A 246 -8.79 -12.02 2.76
N PHE A 247 -9.46 -10.95 3.21
CA PHE A 247 -10.83 -11.03 3.73
C PHE A 247 -11.84 -11.53 2.69
N ILE A 248 -11.87 -10.94 1.48
CA ILE A 248 -12.77 -11.37 0.37
C ILE A 248 -12.64 -12.87 0.10
N LYS A 249 -11.40 -13.36 0.03
CA LYS A 249 -11.10 -14.76 -0.28
C LYS A 249 -11.58 -15.71 0.81
N ARG A 250 -11.46 -15.32 2.08
CA ARG A 250 -11.79 -16.16 3.24
C ARG A 250 -13.27 -16.09 3.62
N TRP A 251 -13.88 -14.90 3.58
CA TRP A 251 -15.28 -14.68 3.95
C TRP A 251 -16.24 -15.60 3.21
N ARG A 252 -16.07 -15.76 1.89
CA ARG A 252 -16.90 -16.65 1.05
C ARG A 252 -16.85 -18.13 1.44
N LYS A 253 -15.82 -18.54 2.20
CA LYS A 253 -15.63 -19.92 2.65
C LYS A 253 -16.22 -20.18 4.03
N CYS A 254 -16.60 -19.13 4.76
CA CYS A 254 -17.17 -19.27 6.10
C CYS A 254 -18.59 -19.84 6.02
N ARG A 255 -18.80 -20.98 6.68
CA ARG A 255 -20.10 -21.64 6.76
C ARG A 255 -20.76 -21.49 8.13
N THR A 256 -19.96 -21.36 9.19
CA THR A 256 -20.48 -21.26 10.56
C THR A 256 -20.39 -19.83 11.12
N PRO A 257 -21.26 -19.46 12.09
CA PRO A 257 -21.19 -18.14 12.75
C PRO A 257 -19.83 -17.89 13.41
N GLN A 258 -19.26 -18.90 14.06
CA GLN A 258 -17.92 -18.82 14.67
C GLN A 258 -16.83 -18.54 13.63
N GLN A 259 -16.87 -19.20 12.47
CA GLN A 259 -15.93 -18.92 11.37
C GLN A 259 -16.06 -17.49 10.85
N ARG A 260 -17.28 -16.98 10.74
CA ARG A 260 -17.55 -15.59 10.34
C ARG A 260 -16.95 -14.61 11.35
N MET A 261 -17.19 -14.83 12.64
CA MET A 261 -16.62 -14.01 13.71
C MET A 261 -15.09 -13.99 13.67
N ILE A 262 -14.46 -15.16 13.53
CA ILE A 262 -12.99 -15.27 13.41
C ILE A 262 -12.45 -14.47 12.22
N GLN A 263 -13.14 -14.47 11.06
CA GLN A 263 -12.68 -13.70 9.91
C GLN A 263 -12.83 -12.18 10.11
N ILE A 264 -13.92 -11.74 10.75
CA ILE A 264 -14.12 -10.34 11.11
C ILE A 264 -13.01 -9.90 12.07
N ASP A 265 -12.76 -10.69 13.11
CA ASP A 265 -11.72 -10.43 14.10
C ASP A 265 -10.31 -10.38 13.49
N THR A 266 -9.98 -11.36 12.65
CA THR A 266 -8.69 -11.40 11.92
C THR A 266 -8.47 -10.12 11.10
N LEU A 267 -9.52 -9.61 10.44
CA LEU A 267 -9.44 -8.35 9.70
C LEU A 267 -9.20 -7.19 10.66
N LEU A 268 -9.97 -7.06 11.74
CA LEU A 268 -9.85 -5.96 12.70
C LEU A 268 -8.47 -5.91 13.37
N GLN A 269 -7.91 -7.05 13.78
CA GLN A 269 -6.54 -7.14 14.30
C GLN A 269 -5.50 -6.71 13.25
N THR A 270 -5.70 -7.10 11.99
CA THR A 270 -4.81 -6.68 10.89
C THR A 270 -4.87 -5.17 10.65
N LEU A 271 -6.05 -4.55 10.84
CA LEU A 271 -6.22 -3.10 10.72
C LEU A 271 -5.59 -2.36 11.90
N HIS A 272 -5.72 -2.89 13.12
CA HIS A 272 -5.12 -2.36 14.33
C HIS A 272 -3.58 -2.32 14.25
N GLY A 273 -2.95 -3.43 13.85
CA GLY A 273 -1.49 -3.54 13.76
C GLY A 273 -0.82 -2.80 12.60
N ARG A 274 -1.57 -2.17 11.66
CA ARG A 274 -1.02 -1.59 10.41
C ARG A 274 -1.24 -0.09 10.23
N GLY A 275 -1.47 0.66 11.31
CA GLY A 275 -1.57 2.12 11.27
C GLY A 275 -2.89 2.62 10.67
N PRO A 276 -2.92 3.69 9.85
CA PRO A 276 -4.14 4.43 9.47
C PRO A 276 -4.99 3.72 8.39
N LEU A 277 -5.03 2.39 8.38
CA LEU A 277 -5.91 1.62 7.48
C LEU A 277 -7.34 1.55 8.01
N ALA A 278 -7.52 1.47 9.33
CA ALA A 278 -8.84 1.31 9.95
C ALA A 278 -9.87 2.39 9.55
N PRO A 279 -9.51 3.69 9.38
CA PRO A 279 -10.42 4.73 8.88
C PRO A 279 -10.98 4.52 7.46
N LEU A 280 -10.41 3.59 6.68
CA LEU A 280 -10.94 3.20 5.37
C LEU A 280 -12.14 2.25 5.49
N PHE A 281 -12.25 1.54 6.62
CA PHE A 281 -13.24 0.48 6.86
C PHE A 281 -14.32 0.90 7.85
N ILE A 282 -13.97 1.69 8.87
CA ILE A 282 -14.85 2.00 10.00
C ILE A 282 -15.25 3.48 9.98
N ASP A 283 -16.54 3.75 10.20
CA ASP A 283 -17.09 5.09 10.15
C ASP A 283 -16.95 5.82 11.50
N SER A 284 -15.71 6.22 11.82
CA SER A 284 -15.43 7.07 12.98
C SER A 284 -14.13 7.86 12.81
N GLY A 285 -13.85 8.76 13.76
CA GLY A 285 -12.57 9.46 13.84
C GLY A 285 -11.43 8.50 14.17
N GLU A 286 -10.21 8.79 13.70
CA GLU A 286 -9.05 7.90 13.87
C GLU A 286 -8.78 7.56 15.35
N HIS A 287 -8.90 8.53 16.25
CA HIS A 287 -8.76 8.33 17.70
C HIS A 287 -9.81 7.35 18.25
N ASN A 288 -11.08 7.55 17.92
CA ASN A 288 -12.18 6.69 18.37
C ASN A 288 -12.08 5.27 17.82
N ILE A 289 -11.60 5.10 16.57
CA ILE A 289 -11.35 3.79 15.99
C ILE A 289 -10.24 3.07 16.76
N ARG A 290 -9.15 3.78 17.07
CA ARG A 290 -8.03 3.21 17.80
C ARG A 290 -8.45 2.75 19.19
N GLN A 291 -9.10 3.63 19.95
CA GLN A 291 -9.64 3.30 21.27
C GLN A 291 -10.58 2.10 21.22
N MET A 292 -11.52 2.08 20.27
CA MET A 292 -12.41 0.94 20.10
C MET A 292 -11.64 -0.36 19.85
N LEU A 293 -10.62 -0.34 18.97
CA LEU A 293 -9.84 -1.54 18.68
C LEU A 293 -8.98 -1.99 19.89
N ASP A 294 -8.46 -1.04 20.68
CA ASP A 294 -7.76 -1.32 21.93
C ASP A 294 -8.69 -2.00 22.95
N ASP A 295 -9.94 -1.52 23.10
CA ASP A 295 -10.96 -2.09 23.98
C ASP A 295 -11.40 -3.51 23.58
N LEU A 296 -11.33 -3.82 22.28
CA LEU A 296 -11.67 -5.14 21.74
C LEU A 296 -10.52 -6.14 21.85
N ALA A 297 -9.27 -5.65 21.87
CA ALA A 297 -8.07 -6.46 22.05
C ALA A 297 -7.76 -6.79 23.53
N SER A 298 -8.43 -6.08 24.45
CA SER A 298 -8.38 -6.28 25.91
C SER A 298 -9.41 -7.33 26.35
#